data_AF-Q30YC1-F1
#
_entry.id   AF-Q30YC1-F1
#
_cell.length_a   1.000
_cell.length_b   1.000
_cell.length_c   1.000
_cell.angle_alpha   90.00
_cell.angle_beta   90.00
_cell.angle_gamma   90.00
#
_symmetry.space_group_name_H-M   'P 1'
#
loop_
_entity.id
_entity.type
_entity.pdbx_description
1 polymer ?
#
loop_
_entity_poly.entity_id
_entity_poly.type
_entity_poly.pdbx_seq_one_letter_code
_entity_poly.pdbx_strand_id
1 'polypeptide(L)'
;MPRFQLPRRRAASPHKDSPPAGKHLLLRLAVLLCAVFFVPAGACASENATAGSNISRMATNGTTGTPLHWISVAQGLELAESSAVFRDTSGTVALLRIDPRHYSLQLYTISEQGGPPQTPSEWAALYNLDAVINASMFLPDGSTSTGYMRNGTAANNSRINQRFGSFLVFSPLPPHAAASDGQPPAGGTQPDPYAPAAAHTTAARNTPNDAGSDNQQLPAADVLDRYADDWQTLLPRYRGVVQNFRMISADRKPLWPEEGDSFSIAAIGKDTQGRILFIHSRAQTTVRELSEYLLDICPSLGATMYVEGGAQAALHLSTPALTRSWVGRAGSSFWYSATGQWPLPNIIGIRKRSAQLRPAATSRSR
;
A
#
# COMPACT_ATOMS: atom_id res chain seq x y z
N MET A 1 -72.08 -55.57 6.02
CA MET A 1 -70.87 -55.41 5.18
C MET A 1 -70.03 -54.28 5.76
N PRO A 2 -68.82 -54.58 6.27
CA PRO A 2 -67.98 -53.69 7.08
C PRO A 2 -66.75 -53.20 6.31
N ARG A 3 -65.88 -52.41 6.97
CA ARG A 3 -64.39 -52.43 6.98
C ARG A 3 -63.88 -51.01 7.36
N PHE A 4 -62.95 -50.77 8.29
CA PHE A 4 -62.12 -51.61 9.17
C PHE A 4 -61.69 -50.74 10.38
N GLN A 5 -61.59 -51.37 11.55
CA GLN A 5 -61.16 -50.82 12.85
C GLN A 5 -59.63 -50.93 13.06
N LEU A 6 -59.05 -49.87 13.70
CA LEU A 6 -58.07 -49.86 14.82
C LEU A 6 -56.67 -50.51 14.66
N PRO A 7 -55.67 -50.27 15.57
CA PRO A 7 -55.71 -49.51 16.84
C PRO A 7 -54.52 -48.56 17.15
N ARG A 8 -54.76 -47.68 18.14
CA ARG A 8 -53.75 -47.14 19.07
C ARG A 8 -53.36 -48.19 20.15
N ARG A 9 -52.08 -48.24 20.52
CA ARG A 9 -51.54 -48.70 21.83
C ARG A 9 -50.44 -47.66 22.21
N ARG A 10 -50.53 -46.86 23.27
CA ARG A 10 -50.28 -47.11 24.72
C ARG A 10 -49.09 -48.05 24.97
N ALA A 11 -48.16 -47.84 25.90
CA ALA A 11 -47.64 -46.73 26.71
C ALA A 11 -46.58 -47.41 27.62
N ALA A 12 -45.42 -46.80 27.89
CA ALA A 12 -44.65 -47.00 29.13
C ALA A 12 -43.44 -46.05 29.18
N SER A 13 -43.39 -45.22 30.23
CA SER A 13 -42.17 -44.64 30.83
C SER A 13 -41.64 -45.67 31.87
N PRO A 14 -40.38 -45.63 32.38
CA PRO A 14 -39.89 -44.47 33.15
C PRO A 14 -38.36 -44.22 33.24
N HIS A 15 -38.05 -43.01 33.72
CA HIS A 15 -37.00 -42.61 34.67
C HIS A 15 -35.52 -42.37 34.28
N LYS A 16 -35.10 -41.15 34.69
CA LYS A 16 -33.83 -40.71 35.34
C LYS A 16 -32.57 -40.56 34.47
N ASP A 17 -32.25 -39.30 34.21
CA ASP A 17 -31.06 -38.58 34.70
C ASP A 17 -30.56 -37.57 33.66
N SER A 18 -30.71 -36.28 33.99
CA SER A 18 -30.18 -35.16 33.22
C SER A 18 -28.68 -34.96 33.51
N PRO A 19 -27.91 -34.50 32.51
CA PRO A 19 -26.81 -33.57 32.75
C PRO A 19 -27.03 -32.22 32.02
N PRO A 20 -26.29 -31.17 32.41
CA PRO A 20 -26.89 -29.84 32.58
C PRO A 20 -26.62 -28.85 31.43
N ALA A 21 -27.40 -27.77 31.48
CA ALA A 21 -27.23 -26.54 30.71
C ALA A 21 -25.80 -25.98 30.82
N GLY A 22 -25.22 -25.59 29.67
CA GLY A 22 -23.89 -25.02 29.61
C GLY A 22 -23.63 -24.22 28.31
N LYS A 23 -23.83 -22.91 28.41
CA LYS A 23 -23.03 -21.84 27.76
C LYS A 23 -23.03 -21.77 26.22
N HIS A 24 -24.01 -21.05 25.66
CA HIS A 24 -23.77 -20.27 24.44
C HIS A 24 -22.99 -19.00 24.84
N LEU A 25 -21.66 -19.04 24.70
CA LEU A 25 -20.79 -17.89 24.91
C LEU A 25 -19.98 -17.63 23.63
N LEU A 26 -20.37 -16.56 22.93
CA LEU A 26 -19.54 -15.67 22.11
C LEU A 26 -18.25 -16.28 21.51
N LEU A 27 -18.32 -16.67 20.23
CA LEU A 27 -17.15 -16.82 19.38
C LEU A 27 -16.59 -15.42 19.07
N ARG A 28 -15.66 -14.93 19.90
CA ARG A 28 -14.96 -13.66 19.66
C ARG A 28 -13.89 -13.86 18.58
N LEU A 29 -14.01 -13.09 17.51
CA LEU A 29 -12.95 -12.78 16.55
C LEU A 29 -11.67 -12.39 17.30
N ALA A 30 -10.58 -13.13 17.09
CA ALA A 30 -9.25 -12.67 17.43
C ALA A 30 -8.70 -11.85 16.24
N VAL A 31 -9.04 -10.56 16.23
CA VAL A 31 -8.28 -9.56 15.47
C VAL A 31 -7.01 -9.31 16.27
N LEU A 32 -5.85 -9.61 15.67
CA LEU A 32 -4.56 -9.34 16.28
C LEU A 32 -4.36 -7.82 16.37
N LEU A 33 -4.58 -7.26 17.56
CA LEU A 33 -4.15 -5.92 17.91
C LEU A 33 -2.62 -5.89 17.98
N CYS A 34 -1.97 -5.20 17.06
CA CYS A 34 -0.65 -4.62 17.33
C CYS A 34 -0.82 -3.47 18.33
N ALA A 35 -0.94 -3.83 19.61
CA ALA A 35 -0.79 -2.91 20.72
C ALA A 35 0.67 -2.98 21.19
N VAL A 36 1.40 -1.90 20.99
CA VAL A 36 2.72 -1.66 21.58
C VAL A 36 2.56 -1.68 23.09
N PHE A 37 3.08 -2.72 23.74
CA PHE A 37 3.31 -2.73 25.19
C PHE A 37 4.80 -2.84 25.46
N PHE A 38 5.30 -1.80 26.12
CA PHE A 38 6.59 -1.71 26.75
C PHE A 38 6.63 -2.66 27.97
N VAL A 39 7.63 -3.53 28.08
CA VAL A 39 7.91 -4.33 29.29
C VAL A 39 9.33 -4.03 29.76
N PRO A 40 9.56 -3.73 31.05
CA PRO A 40 10.87 -3.34 31.55
C PRO A 40 11.77 -4.56 31.80
N ALA A 41 13.08 -4.29 31.71
CA ALA A 41 14.17 -5.23 31.97
C ALA A 41 14.12 -5.81 33.40
N GLY A 42 14.34 -7.12 33.50
CA GLY A 42 14.51 -7.86 34.75
C GLY A 42 15.31 -9.13 34.49
N ALA A 43 16.51 -9.18 35.04
CA ALA A 43 17.56 -10.14 34.79
C ALA A 43 17.26 -11.57 35.28
N CYS A 44 17.78 -12.57 34.57
CA CYS A 44 18.27 -13.81 35.15
C CYS A 44 19.52 -14.24 34.37
N ALA A 45 20.68 -14.07 35.00
CA ALA A 45 21.97 -14.58 34.56
C ALA A 45 22.14 -16.03 35.03
N SER A 46 22.88 -16.84 34.26
CA SER A 46 23.74 -17.90 34.77
C SER A 46 24.71 -18.33 33.67
N GLU A 47 25.99 -18.12 33.95
CA GLU A 47 27.19 -18.32 33.13
C GLU A 47 27.64 -19.79 32.99
N ASN A 48 28.32 -20.11 31.89
CA ASN A 48 29.78 -20.38 31.86
C ASN A 48 30.24 -20.71 30.42
N ALA A 49 30.98 -19.79 29.78
CA ALA A 49 32.44 -19.82 29.53
C ALA A 49 32.88 -20.97 28.58
N THR A 50 33.60 -20.75 27.47
CA THR A 50 34.89 -20.05 27.39
C THR A 50 35.31 -19.76 25.95
N ALA A 51 36.07 -18.65 25.78
CA ALA A 51 37.12 -18.39 24.77
C ALA A 51 36.75 -18.03 23.31
N GLY A 52 36.71 -16.71 23.05
CA GLY A 52 37.71 -16.08 22.19
C GLY A 52 37.51 -16.11 20.67
N SER A 53 36.73 -15.16 20.14
CA SER A 53 37.13 -14.38 18.97
C SER A 53 36.25 -13.13 18.84
N ASN A 54 36.82 -11.97 19.14
CA ASN A 54 36.25 -10.69 18.77
C ASN A 54 36.24 -10.59 17.23
N ILE A 55 35.09 -10.88 16.62
CA ILE A 55 34.82 -10.46 15.25
C ILE A 55 33.73 -9.40 15.32
N SER A 56 34.16 -8.15 15.58
CA SER A 56 33.46 -6.98 15.06
C SER A 56 33.45 -7.14 13.54
N ARG A 57 32.39 -7.74 12.99
CA ARG A 57 32.14 -7.71 11.55
C ARG A 57 31.50 -6.35 11.28
N MET A 58 32.36 -5.32 11.20
CA MET A 58 32.06 -4.13 10.43
C MET A 58 31.44 -4.58 9.11
N ALA A 59 30.29 -3.99 8.76
CA ALA A 59 29.75 -4.03 7.41
C ALA A 59 30.77 -3.37 6.48
N THR A 60 31.78 -4.12 6.04
CA THR A 60 32.77 -3.65 5.08
C THR A 60 32.16 -3.73 3.69
N ASN A 61 31.87 -2.55 3.15
CA ASN A 61 32.10 -2.11 1.78
C ASN A 61 31.72 -3.05 0.62
N GLY A 62 30.83 -2.52 -0.23
CA GLY A 62 31.06 -2.58 -1.67
C GLY A 62 30.24 -3.61 -2.44
N THR A 63 28.93 -3.60 -2.28
CA THR A 63 28.09 -3.88 -3.44
C THR A 63 27.75 -2.53 -4.04
N THR A 64 28.53 -2.05 -5.00
CA THR A 64 27.98 -1.11 -5.97
C THR A 64 26.80 -1.85 -6.60
N GLY A 65 25.57 -1.50 -6.22
CA GLY A 65 24.38 -2.18 -6.71
C GLY A 65 24.44 -2.26 -8.23
N THR A 66 24.36 -3.47 -8.78
CA THR A 66 24.23 -3.64 -10.23
C THR A 66 23.05 -2.77 -10.66
N PRO A 67 23.24 -1.81 -11.59
CA PRO A 67 22.17 -0.92 -12.02
C PRO A 67 20.94 -1.73 -12.42
N LEU A 68 19.75 -1.31 -11.98
CA LEU A 68 18.51 -2.01 -12.33
C LEU A 68 18.38 -2.16 -13.85
N HIS A 69 18.23 -3.39 -14.30
CA HIS A 69 17.94 -3.70 -15.69
C HIS A 69 16.43 -3.60 -15.95
N TRP A 70 16.02 -2.55 -16.65
CA TRP A 70 14.62 -2.28 -17.00
C TRP A 70 14.21 -2.99 -18.28
N ILE A 71 13.10 -3.71 -18.24
CA ILE A 71 12.49 -4.39 -19.39
C ILE A 71 11.19 -3.67 -19.73
N SER A 72 11.07 -3.17 -20.95
CA SER A 72 9.82 -2.59 -21.44
C SER A 72 8.78 -3.69 -21.65
N VAL A 73 7.69 -3.66 -20.88
CA VAL A 73 6.56 -4.61 -21.01
C VAL A 73 5.41 -4.03 -21.84
N ALA A 74 5.30 -2.70 -21.90
CA ALA A 74 4.42 -1.96 -22.79
C ALA A 74 4.92 -0.51 -22.92
N GLN A 75 4.36 0.28 -23.85
CA GLN A 75 4.69 1.69 -23.97
C GLN A 75 4.37 2.45 -22.67
N GLY A 76 5.40 3.02 -22.04
CA GLY A 76 5.27 3.73 -20.76
C GLY A 76 5.16 2.80 -19.54
N LEU A 77 5.49 1.51 -19.69
CA LEU A 77 5.47 0.54 -18.61
C LEU A 77 6.72 -0.35 -18.66
N GLU A 78 7.54 -0.29 -17.61
CA GLU A 78 8.81 -0.99 -17.54
C GLU A 78 8.92 -1.76 -16.22
N LEU A 79 9.42 -2.98 -16.27
CA LEU A 79 9.64 -3.85 -15.11
C LEU A 79 11.13 -4.04 -14.88
N ALA A 80 11.57 -3.91 -13.64
CA ALA A 80 12.86 -4.38 -13.19
C ALA A 80 12.68 -5.31 -11.99
N GLU A 81 13.52 -6.33 -11.90
CA GLU A 81 13.59 -7.23 -10.75
C GLU A 81 15.03 -7.32 -10.30
N SER A 82 15.23 -7.30 -8.99
CA SER A 82 16.54 -7.43 -8.36
C SER A 82 16.51 -8.50 -7.30
N SER A 83 17.59 -9.27 -7.21
CA SER A 83 17.82 -10.18 -6.09
C SER A 83 18.47 -9.42 -4.95
N ALA A 84 17.71 -9.23 -3.87
CA ALA A 84 18.17 -8.56 -2.67
C ALA A 84 18.59 -9.57 -1.60
N VAL A 85 19.66 -9.24 -0.89
CA VAL A 85 20.09 -9.96 0.32
C VAL A 85 20.02 -8.96 1.46
N PHE A 86 19.10 -9.21 2.38
CA PHE A 86 18.93 -8.47 3.62
C PHE A 86 19.52 -9.28 4.79
N ARG A 87 19.56 -8.69 5.98
CA ARG A 87 20.21 -9.30 7.16
C ARG A 87 19.73 -10.74 7.42
N ASP A 88 18.41 -10.94 7.41
CA ASP A 88 17.79 -12.19 7.84
C ASP A 88 17.19 -12.99 6.67
N THR A 89 17.00 -12.38 5.50
CA THR A 89 16.42 -13.05 4.33
C THR A 89 16.99 -12.56 3.02
N SER A 90 16.84 -13.38 1.97
CA SER A 90 17.04 -12.95 0.59
C SER A 90 15.78 -13.18 -0.22
N GLY A 91 15.65 -12.45 -1.32
CA GLY A 91 14.52 -12.59 -2.21
C GLY A 91 14.45 -11.53 -3.28
N THR A 92 13.33 -11.52 -4.00
CA THR A 92 13.12 -10.60 -5.11
C THR A 92 12.53 -9.28 -4.63
N VAL A 93 13.08 -8.19 -5.14
CA VAL A 93 12.46 -6.86 -5.16
C VAL A 93 12.07 -6.54 -6.59
N ALA A 94 10.78 -6.31 -6.82
CA ALA A 94 10.23 -5.93 -8.12
C ALA A 94 9.85 -4.45 -8.13
N LEU A 95 10.19 -3.76 -9.22
CA LEU A 95 9.85 -2.37 -9.47
C LEU A 95 9.14 -2.28 -10.82
N LEU A 96 7.90 -1.81 -10.82
CA LEU A 96 7.14 -1.49 -12.02
C LEU A 96 7.09 0.02 -12.17
N ARG A 97 7.76 0.55 -13.19
CA ARG A 97 7.82 1.97 -13.52
C ARG A 97 6.74 2.32 -14.53
N ILE A 98 5.94 3.31 -14.19
CA ILE A 98 4.70 3.67 -14.85
C ILE A 98 4.79 5.14 -15.28
N ASP A 99 4.70 5.40 -16.57
CA ASP A 99 4.61 6.75 -17.11
C ASP A 99 3.15 7.25 -17.05
N PRO A 100 2.83 8.27 -16.22
CA PRO A 100 1.47 8.77 -16.07
C PRO A 100 0.94 9.48 -17.33
N ARG A 101 1.77 9.72 -18.34
CA ARG A 101 1.36 10.18 -19.68
C ARG A 101 0.71 9.07 -20.51
N HIS A 102 1.08 7.81 -20.27
CA HIS A 102 0.54 6.64 -20.95
C HIS A 102 -0.50 5.89 -20.11
N TYR A 103 -0.42 6.01 -18.79
CA TYR A 103 -1.27 5.30 -17.84
C TYR A 103 -2.04 6.25 -16.93
N SER A 104 -3.27 5.87 -16.61
CA SER A 104 -4.11 6.52 -15.60
C SER A 104 -4.17 5.63 -14.37
N LEU A 105 -3.95 6.21 -13.19
CA LEU A 105 -4.16 5.53 -11.92
C LEU A 105 -5.65 5.48 -11.59
N GLN A 106 -6.11 4.35 -11.05
CA GLN A 106 -7.48 4.08 -10.67
C GLN A 106 -7.48 3.58 -9.22
N LEU A 107 -8.34 4.12 -8.37
CA LEU A 107 -8.57 3.62 -7.02
C LEU A 107 -9.87 2.85 -7.00
N TYR A 108 -9.84 1.63 -6.47
CA TYR A 108 -11.02 0.82 -6.23
C TYR A 108 -11.05 0.40 -4.76
N THR A 109 -12.23 0.47 -4.15
CA THR A 109 -12.48 0.10 -2.75
C THR A 109 -13.77 -0.70 -2.67
N ILE A 110 -13.84 -1.69 -1.77
CA ILE A 110 -15.08 -2.43 -1.55
C ILE A 110 -16.20 -1.55 -0.98
N SER A 111 -15.86 -0.46 -0.27
CA SER A 111 -16.84 0.51 0.22
C SER A 111 -17.57 1.23 -0.90
N GLU A 112 -16.91 1.46 -2.04
CA GLU A 112 -17.50 2.12 -3.20
C GLU A 112 -18.13 1.12 -4.18
N GLN A 113 -17.47 -0.04 -4.39
CA GLN A 113 -17.90 -1.02 -5.39
C GLN A 113 -18.93 -2.02 -4.84
N GLY A 114 -19.01 -2.18 -3.52
CA GLY A 114 -19.74 -3.26 -2.88
C GLY A 114 -19.07 -4.62 -3.05
N GLY A 115 -19.61 -5.63 -2.36
CA GLY A 115 -19.10 -7.01 -2.42
C GLY A 115 -17.88 -7.28 -1.52
N PRO A 116 -17.38 -8.53 -1.53
CA PRO A 116 -16.23 -8.92 -0.72
C PRO A 116 -14.91 -8.41 -1.33
N PRO A 117 -13.83 -8.32 -0.51
CA PRO A 117 -12.46 -8.13 -1.01
C PRO A 117 -12.11 -9.11 -2.14
N GLN A 118 -11.39 -8.62 -3.15
CA GLN A 118 -10.92 -9.41 -4.29
C GLN A 118 -9.40 -9.53 -4.27
N THR A 119 -8.85 -10.59 -4.84
CA THR A 119 -7.41 -10.70 -5.08
C THR A 119 -6.95 -9.65 -6.12
N PRO A 120 -5.67 -9.24 -6.13
CA PRO A 120 -5.12 -8.36 -7.16
C PRO A 120 -5.44 -8.78 -8.61
N SER A 121 -5.37 -10.08 -8.93
CA SER A 121 -5.73 -10.57 -10.27
C SER A 121 -7.21 -10.47 -10.58
N GLU A 122 -8.08 -10.67 -9.58
CA GLU A 122 -9.53 -10.52 -9.74
C GLU A 122 -9.90 -9.04 -9.92
N TRP A 123 -9.33 -8.13 -9.13
CA TRP A 123 -9.46 -6.68 -9.34
C TRP A 123 -9.00 -6.28 -10.75
N ALA A 124 -7.86 -6.80 -11.19
CA ALA A 124 -7.32 -6.50 -12.52
C ALA A 124 -8.26 -6.97 -13.64
N ALA A 125 -8.79 -8.19 -13.54
CA ALA A 125 -9.72 -8.74 -14.51
C ALA A 125 -11.06 -7.98 -14.51
N LEU A 126 -11.63 -7.70 -13.33
CA LEU A 126 -12.93 -7.07 -13.18
C LEU A 126 -12.95 -5.64 -13.75
N TYR A 127 -11.86 -4.90 -13.60
CA TYR A 127 -11.79 -3.49 -14.03
C TYR A 127 -10.86 -3.24 -15.21
N ASN A 128 -10.39 -4.29 -15.89
CA ASN A 128 -9.49 -4.23 -17.03
C ASN A 128 -8.27 -3.32 -16.74
N LEU A 129 -7.46 -3.74 -15.77
CA LEU A 129 -6.28 -3.03 -15.29
C LEU A 129 -5.01 -3.77 -15.72
N ASP A 130 -4.02 -3.02 -16.20
CA ASP A 130 -2.74 -3.57 -16.66
C ASP A 130 -1.81 -3.91 -15.48
N ALA A 131 -1.98 -3.25 -14.34
CA ALA A 131 -1.30 -3.60 -13.09
C ALA A 131 -2.10 -3.16 -11.86
N VAL A 132 -1.85 -3.81 -10.71
CA VAL A 132 -2.53 -3.59 -9.43
C VAL A 132 -1.53 -3.70 -8.27
N ILE A 133 -1.62 -2.80 -7.30
CA ILE A 133 -0.92 -2.81 -6.01
C ILE A 133 -1.91 -2.45 -4.88
N ASN A 134 -1.60 -2.81 -3.64
CA ASN A 134 -2.33 -2.31 -2.47
C ASN A 134 -2.42 -0.77 -2.48
N ALA A 135 -3.54 -0.19 -2.05
CA ALA A 135 -3.63 1.27 -1.90
C ALA A 135 -3.21 1.75 -0.50
N SER A 136 -3.65 1.08 0.56
CA SER A 136 -3.38 1.48 1.95
C SER A 136 -3.60 0.34 2.93
N MET A 137 -3.12 0.52 4.17
CA MET A 137 -3.64 -0.23 5.32
C MET A 137 -5.09 0.14 5.61
N PHE A 138 -5.84 -0.80 6.19
CA PHE A 138 -7.25 -0.64 6.52
C PHE A 138 -7.56 -0.94 7.99
N LEU A 139 -8.66 -0.40 8.50
CA LEU A 139 -9.13 -0.54 9.87
C LEU A 139 -9.66 -1.97 10.13
N PRO A 140 -9.89 -2.37 11.39
CA PRO A 140 -10.43 -3.69 11.74
C PRO A 140 -11.79 -4.03 11.12
N ASP A 141 -12.48 -3.04 10.52
CA ASP A 141 -13.70 -3.27 9.73
C ASP A 141 -13.43 -3.96 8.38
N GLY A 142 -12.16 -4.12 8.02
CA GLY A 142 -11.74 -4.79 6.79
C GLY A 142 -11.92 -3.96 5.53
N SER A 143 -12.20 -2.64 5.63
CA SER A 143 -12.60 -1.81 4.48
C SER A 143 -12.02 -0.40 4.50
N THR A 144 -12.17 0.30 5.63
CA THR A 144 -11.86 1.73 5.74
C THR A 144 -10.36 1.93 5.82
N SER A 145 -9.79 2.81 4.98
CA SER A 145 -8.36 3.16 5.02
C SER A 145 -7.97 3.75 6.37
N THR A 146 -6.75 3.46 6.84
CA THR A 146 -6.19 4.06 8.06
C THR A 146 -5.81 5.54 7.89
N GLY A 147 -5.66 6.00 6.65
CA GLY A 147 -5.34 7.37 6.27
C GLY A 147 -6.46 8.01 5.47
N TYR A 148 -6.28 9.28 5.12
CA TYR A 148 -7.19 9.94 4.19
C TYR A 148 -7.22 9.22 2.85
N MET A 149 -8.41 8.87 2.36
CA MET A 149 -8.60 8.19 1.10
C MET A 149 -9.86 8.73 0.41
N ARG A 150 -9.69 9.25 -0.80
CA ARG A 150 -10.76 9.82 -1.62
C ARG A 150 -10.69 9.37 -3.06
N ASN A 151 -11.86 9.12 -3.63
CA ASN A 151 -12.07 8.93 -5.06
C ASN A 151 -13.22 9.81 -5.54
N GLY A 152 -12.91 10.93 -6.20
CA GLY A 152 -13.94 11.87 -6.65
C GLY A 152 -14.56 12.62 -5.48
N THR A 153 -15.88 12.62 -5.40
CA THR A 153 -16.64 13.25 -4.31
C THR A 153 -16.85 12.31 -3.13
N ALA A 154 -16.51 11.01 -3.27
CA ALA A 154 -16.65 10.02 -2.22
C ALA A 154 -15.31 9.84 -1.48
N ALA A 155 -15.35 10.01 -0.17
CA ALA A 155 -14.24 9.65 0.71
C ALA A 155 -14.49 8.26 1.32
N ASN A 156 -13.52 7.36 1.19
CA ASN A 156 -13.49 6.12 1.97
C ASN A 156 -13.12 6.45 3.43
N ASN A 157 -12.17 7.37 3.62
CA ASN A 157 -11.88 7.98 4.92
C ASN A 157 -11.57 9.46 4.71
N SER A 158 -12.37 10.34 5.33
CA SER A 158 -12.25 11.79 5.20
C SER A 158 -11.22 12.41 6.17
N ARG A 159 -10.63 11.64 7.09
CA ARG A 159 -9.72 12.14 8.11
C ARG A 159 -8.27 12.10 7.64
N ILE A 160 -7.58 13.24 7.72
CA ILE A 160 -6.12 13.28 7.61
C ILE A 160 -5.51 12.64 8.84
N ASN A 161 -4.70 11.59 8.65
CA ASN A 161 -3.96 10.99 9.74
C ASN A 161 -2.69 11.82 9.99
N GLN A 162 -2.56 12.43 11.17
CA GLN A 162 -1.39 13.28 11.48
C GLN A 162 -0.09 12.50 11.55
N ARG A 163 -0.15 11.18 11.79
CA ARG A 163 1.03 10.33 11.79
C ARG A 163 1.57 10.03 10.39
N PHE A 164 0.77 10.33 9.36
CA PHE A 164 1.11 10.05 7.97
C PHE A 164 1.49 11.36 7.27
N GLY A 165 2.43 11.27 6.34
CA GLY A 165 2.97 12.45 5.68
C GLY A 165 3.21 12.25 4.19
N SER A 166 2.70 11.18 3.58
CA SER A 166 2.76 11.02 2.13
C SER A 166 1.38 10.84 1.53
N PHE A 167 1.19 11.39 0.34
CA PHE A 167 -0.05 11.32 -0.41
C PHE A 167 0.23 10.91 -1.85
N LEU A 168 -0.35 9.80 -2.30
CA LEU A 168 -0.51 9.53 -3.72
C LEU A 168 -1.71 10.32 -4.24
N VAL A 169 -1.47 11.18 -5.23
CA VAL A 169 -2.50 11.97 -5.90
C VAL A 169 -2.56 11.62 -7.38
N PHE A 170 -3.76 11.61 -7.96
CA PHE A 170 -3.93 11.30 -9.39
C PHE A 170 -5.26 11.81 -9.92
N SER A 171 -5.36 11.86 -11.26
CA SER A 171 -6.51 12.42 -11.98
C SER A 171 -6.74 13.89 -11.59
N PRO A 172 -5.86 14.81 -12.03
CA PRO A 172 -6.01 16.24 -11.73
C PRO A 172 -7.34 16.76 -12.26
N LEU A 173 -7.94 17.68 -11.50
CA LEU A 173 -9.16 18.37 -11.87
C LEU A 173 -8.84 19.54 -12.83
N PRO A 174 -9.79 19.95 -13.69
CA PRO A 174 -9.64 21.14 -14.52
C PRO A 174 -9.28 22.40 -13.70
N PRO A 175 -8.62 23.42 -14.29
CA PRO A 175 -8.08 24.60 -13.59
C PRO A 175 -9.05 25.43 -12.71
N HIS A 176 -10.36 25.17 -12.76
CA HIS A 176 -11.38 25.85 -11.95
C HIS A 176 -12.28 24.89 -11.15
N ALA A 177 -11.99 23.59 -11.20
CA ALA A 177 -12.68 22.59 -10.43
C ALA A 177 -11.84 22.27 -9.19
N ALA A 178 -12.42 22.49 -8.01
CA ALA A 178 -11.92 21.93 -6.76
C ALA A 178 -12.78 20.72 -6.39
N ALA A 179 -12.17 19.69 -5.81
CA ALA A 179 -12.93 18.64 -5.17
C ALA A 179 -13.82 19.27 -4.09
N SER A 180 -15.08 18.86 -4.01
CA SER A 180 -16.13 19.45 -3.17
C SER A 180 -15.94 19.25 -1.66
N ASP A 181 -14.76 18.81 -1.24
CA ASP A 181 -14.46 18.62 0.16
C ASP A 181 -14.26 20.02 0.76
N GLY A 182 -15.12 20.40 1.71
CA GLY A 182 -14.69 21.35 2.73
C GLY A 182 -13.35 20.85 3.28
N GLN A 183 -12.39 21.76 3.42
CA GLN A 183 -11.03 21.53 3.96
C GLN A 183 -10.93 20.22 4.76
N PRO A 184 -10.05 19.27 4.39
CA PRO A 184 -10.00 17.99 5.08
C PRO A 184 -9.88 18.22 6.60
N PRO A 185 -10.77 17.64 7.42
CA PRO A 185 -10.86 17.96 8.83
C PRO A 185 -9.53 17.70 9.54
N ALA A 186 -9.23 18.54 10.53
CA ALA A 186 -8.01 18.42 11.33
C ALA A 186 -7.89 17.00 11.92
N GLY A 187 -6.74 16.37 11.65
CA GLY A 187 -6.42 15.01 12.09
C GLY A 187 -6.26 14.85 13.61
N GLY A 188 -5.99 13.61 14.04
CA GLY A 188 -5.74 13.25 15.46
C GLY A 188 -4.56 13.97 16.13
N THR A 189 -4.39 13.82 17.43
CA THR A 189 -3.44 14.64 18.22
C THR A 189 -1.98 14.20 18.16
N GLN A 190 -1.67 13.01 17.61
CA GLN A 190 -0.30 12.49 17.57
C GLN A 190 0.42 12.91 16.28
N PRO A 191 1.60 13.55 16.37
CA PRO A 191 2.35 14.00 15.20
C PRO A 191 2.94 12.84 14.39
N ASP A 192 3.35 13.13 13.16
CA ASP A 192 4.15 12.23 12.33
C ASP A 192 5.45 11.86 13.04
N PRO A 193 5.69 10.56 13.34
CA PRO A 193 6.93 10.14 13.99
C PRO A 193 8.16 10.38 13.12
N TYR A 194 7.98 10.60 11.82
CA TYR A 194 9.03 10.86 10.84
C TYR A 194 9.05 12.31 10.35
N ALA A 195 8.36 13.22 11.05
CA ALA A 195 8.51 14.65 10.82
C ALA A 195 10.00 15.03 10.91
N PRO A 196 10.50 15.93 10.03
CA PRO A 196 11.83 16.49 10.22
C PRO A 196 11.88 17.16 11.61
N ALA A 197 13.00 16.98 12.33
CA ALA A 197 13.30 17.85 13.47
C ALA A 197 13.16 19.31 13.01
N ALA A 198 12.67 20.20 13.87
CA ALA A 198 12.44 21.60 13.56
C ALA A 198 13.76 22.32 13.22
N ALA A 199 14.31 22.03 12.04
CA ALA A 199 15.33 22.76 11.38
C ALA A 199 14.61 23.84 10.58
N HIS A 200 15.05 25.08 10.79
CA HIS A 200 14.71 26.28 10.05
C HIS A 200 14.06 25.97 8.72
N THR A 201 12.89 26.56 8.50
CA THR A 201 12.15 26.66 7.24
C THR A 201 13.10 26.82 6.06
N THR A 202 13.67 25.72 5.60
CA THR A 202 14.39 25.67 4.34
C THR A 202 13.24 25.73 3.35
N ALA A 203 13.18 26.86 2.63
CA ALA A 203 12.17 27.15 1.64
C ALA A 203 11.70 25.86 0.98
N ALA A 204 10.38 25.65 0.94
CA ALA A 204 9.75 24.66 0.09
C ALA A 204 10.58 24.58 -1.20
N ARG A 205 11.01 23.39 -1.61
CA ARG A 205 11.67 23.26 -2.90
C ARG A 205 10.62 23.63 -3.93
N ASN A 206 10.59 24.91 -4.27
CA ASN A 206 10.18 25.38 -5.55
C ASN A 206 11.12 24.66 -6.50
N THR A 207 10.64 23.57 -7.08
CA THR A 207 10.86 23.41 -8.51
C THR A 207 10.60 24.80 -9.12
N PRO A 208 11.52 25.37 -9.91
CA PRO A 208 11.19 26.58 -10.64
C PRO A 208 10.03 26.22 -11.57
N ASN A 209 8.83 26.54 -11.11
CA ASN A 209 7.68 27.08 -11.83
C ASN A 209 6.59 27.43 -10.81
N ASP A 210 6.41 28.75 -10.67
CA ASP A 210 5.16 29.48 -10.43
C ASP A 210 4.50 29.45 -9.04
N ALA A 211 4.99 30.33 -8.17
CA ALA A 211 4.07 31.20 -7.44
C ALA A 211 3.37 32.12 -8.47
N GLY A 212 2.13 31.77 -8.83
CA GLY A 212 1.24 32.63 -9.63
C GLY A 212 1.28 32.42 -11.14
N SER A 213 0.68 31.33 -11.62
CA SER A 213 -0.01 31.34 -12.91
C SER A 213 -1.20 30.35 -12.83
N ASP A 214 -2.40 30.81 -13.16
CA ASP A 214 -3.62 29.98 -13.30
C ASP A 214 -3.51 28.91 -14.42
N ASN A 215 -2.31 28.68 -14.97
CA ASN A 215 -2.07 27.97 -16.22
C ASN A 215 -1.06 26.81 -16.10
N GLN A 216 -0.53 26.49 -14.92
CA GLN A 216 0.35 25.34 -14.76
C GLN A 216 -0.48 24.04 -14.68
N GLN A 217 -0.38 23.24 -15.74
CA GLN A 217 -1.01 21.93 -15.82
C GLN A 217 -0.43 20.99 -14.75
N LEU A 218 -1.28 20.50 -13.84
CA LEU A 218 -0.88 19.58 -12.80
C LEU A 218 -0.40 18.23 -13.38
N PRO A 219 0.58 17.57 -12.74
CA PRO A 219 0.96 16.20 -13.06
C PRO A 219 -0.26 15.27 -13.05
N ALA A 220 -0.31 14.32 -13.98
CA ALA A 220 -1.40 13.34 -14.06
C ALA A 220 -1.47 12.42 -12.83
N ALA A 221 -0.34 12.18 -12.17
CA ALA A 221 -0.20 11.56 -10.87
C ALA A 221 1.08 12.05 -10.19
N ASP A 222 1.14 12.04 -8.85
CA ASP A 222 2.31 12.40 -8.06
C ASP A 222 2.29 11.71 -6.68
N VAL A 223 3.44 11.62 -6.02
CA VAL A 223 3.60 11.22 -4.61
C VAL A 223 4.09 12.44 -3.83
N LEU A 224 3.18 13.09 -3.13
CA LEU A 224 3.47 14.28 -2.32
C LEU A 224 4.08 13.88 -0.98
N ASP A 225 5.03 14.68 -0.51
CA ASP A 225 5.58 14.67 0.83
C ASP A 225 5.10 15.92 1.58
N ARG A 226 4.40 15.70 2.69
CA ARG A 226 3.78 16.74 3.52
C ARG A 226 4.75 17.84 3.97
N TYR A 227 6.04 17.54 4.06
CA TYR A 227 7.07 18.48 4.52
C TYR A 227 7.85 19.15 3.39
N ALA A 228 7.57 18.78 2.13
CA ALA A 228 8.22 19.35 0.96
C ALA A 228 7.23 20.06 0.02
N ASP A 229 5.97 19.59 -0.02
CA ASP A 229 4.95 20.04 -0.94
C ASP A 229 3.84 20.83 -0.21
N ASP A 230 3.22 21.80 -0.89
CA ASP A 230 2.00 22.49 -0.43
C ASP A 230 0.78 21.57 -0.61
N TRP A 231 0.78 20.48 0.15
CA TRP A 231 -0.21 19.42 0.04
C TRP A 231 -1.63 19.95 0.31
N GLN A 232 -1.81 20.92 1.22
CA GLN A 232 -3.14 21.49 1.48
C GLN A 232 -3.75 22.14 0.25
N THR A 233 -2.95 22.86 -0.55
CA THR A 233 -3.41 23.48 -1.80
C THR A 233 -3.51 22.46 -2.94
N LEU A 234 -2.65 21.43 -2.94
CA LEU A 234 -2.62 20.43 -4.00
C LEU A 234 -3.73 19.38 -3.90
N LEU A 235 -4.02 18.84 -2.71
CA LEU A 235 -5.00 17.75 -2.55
C LEU A 235 -6.38 18.10 -3.15
N PRO A 236 -6.97 19.30 -2.95
CA PRO A 236 -8.25 19.65 -3.54
C PRO A 236 -8.26 19.66 -5.07
N ARG A 237 -7.09 19.74 -5.73
CA ARG A 237 -6.96 19.79 -7.19
C ARG A 237 -6.84 18.42 -7.85
N TYR A 238 -6.91 17.33 -7.08
CA TYR A 238 -6.86 15.96 -7.58
C TYR A 238 -8.13 15.20 -7.27
N ARG A 239 -8.64 14.40 -8.21
CA ARG A 239 -9.82 13.56 -7.95
C ARG A 239 -9.50 12.42 -6.98
N GLY A 240 -8.36 11.78 -7.15
CA GLY A 240 -7.92 10.65 -6.34
C GLY A 240 -6.83 11.04 -5.35
N VAL A 241 -6.99 10.66 -4.09
CA VAL A 241 -5.98 10.86 -3.02
C VAL A 241 -5.93 9.62 -2.13
N VAL A 242 -4.72 9.15 -1.82
CA VAL A 242 -4.49 8.11 -0.80
C VAL A 242 -3.32 8.52 0.08
N GLN A 243 -3.53 8.57 1.39
CA GLN A 243 -2.54 8.95 2.38
C GLN A 243 -1.95 7.72 3.07
N ASN A 244 -0.63 7.65 3.20
CA ASN A 244 0.06 6.64 3.99
C ASN A 244 1.34 7.19 4.68
N PHE A 245 2.04 6.30 5.40
CA PHE A 245 3.35 6.61 5.97
C PHE A 245 4.38 6.97 4.90
N ARG A 246 5.21 7.95 5.22
CA ARG A 246 6.42 8.23 4.44
C ARG A 246 7.41 7.10 4.66
N MET A 247 8.05 6.63 3.59
CA MET A 247 9.09 5.61 3.63
C MET A 247 10.45 6.21 3.26
N ILE A 248 10.50 6.90 2.12
CA ILE A 248 11.62 7.72 1.65
C ILE A 248 11.08 9.15 1.46
N SER A 249 11.78 10.14 2.00
CA SER A 249 11.41 11.55 1.90
C SER A 249 11.69 12.15 0.51
N ALA A 250 11.18 13.36 0.26
CA ALA A 250 11.51 14.12 -0.95
C ALA A 250 13.01 14.48 -1.08
N ASP A 251 13.78 14.47 0.01
CA ASP A 251 15.24 14.61 0.02
C ASP A 251 16.00 13.28 0.00
N ARG A 252 15.30 12.19 -0.34
CA ARG A 252 15.84 10.84 -0.54
C ARG A 252 16.47 10.23 0.71
N LYS A 253 15.93 10.57 1.88
CA LYS A 253 16.35 9.97 3.14
C LYS A 253 15.40 8.82 3.49
N PRO A 254 15.94 7.66 3.90
CA PRO A 254 15.11 6.63 4.52
C PRO A 254 14.67 7.12 5.90
N LEU A 255 13.39 6.92 6.23
CA LEU A 255 12.76 7.57 7.41
C LEU A 255 12.52 6.65 8.60
N TRP A 256 12.28 5.36 8.36
CA TRP A 256 11.94 4.38 9.40
C TRP A 256 13.15 4.01 10.25
N PRO A 257 13.03 3.64 11.53
CA PRO A 257 14.19 3.32 12.38
C PRO A 257 15.06 2.18 11.84
N GLU A 258 16.33 2.14 12.24
CA GLU A 258 17.27 1.07 11.86
C GLU A 258 16.82 -0.32 12.33
N GLU A 259 16.27 -0.36 13.54
CA GLU A 259 15.67 -1.54 14.12
C GLU A 259 14.16 -1.53 13.87
N GLY A 260 13.61 -2.69 13.53
CA GLY A 260 12.19 -2.87 13.32
C GLY A 260 11.86 -4.28 12.89
N ASP A 261 10.56 -4.56 12.81
CA ASP A 261 10.07 -5.85 12.35
C ASP A 261 10.28 -6.02 10.84
N SER A 262 10.47 -7.28 10.43
CA SER A 262 10.69 -7.66 9.04
C SER A 262 9.41 -8.18 8.38
N PHE A 263 9.08 -7.64 7.20
CA PHE A 263 7.88 -7.99 6.46
C PHE A 263 8.18 -8.10 4.96
N SER A 264 7.32 -8.80 4.21
CA SER A 264 7.17 -8.47 2.79
C SER A 264 6.53 -7.08 2.69
N ILE A 265 6.94 -6.26 1.73
CA ILE A 265 6.56 -4.84 1.69
C ILE A 265 6.04 -4.49 0.30
N ALA A 266 4.91 -3.80 0.23
CA ALA A 266 4.50 -3.05 -0.95
C ALA A 266 4.69 -1.55 -0.69
N ALA A 267 5.13 -0.81 -1.71
CA ALA A 267 5.35 0.63 -1.64
C ALA A 267 5.04 1.30 -2.97
N ILE A 268 4.73 2.60 -2.93
CA ILE A 268 4.51 3.43 -4.11
C ILE A 268 5.43 4.64 -4.04
N GLY A 269 6.21 4.88 -5.07
CA GLY A 269 7.13 6.01 -5.12
C GLY A 269 7.02 6.80 -6.42
N LYS A 270 7.79 7.88 -6.48
CA LYS A 270 8.01 8.65 -7.71
C LYS A 270 9.49 8.74 -8.02
N ASP A 271 9.85 8.73 -9.30
CA ASP A 271 11.21 9.06 -9.72
C ASP A 271 11.39 10.54 -10.03
N THR A 272 12.64 10.94 -10.31
CA THR A 272 13.03 12.31 -10.68
C THR A 272 12.39 12.81 -11.98
N GLN A 273 11.77 11.94 -12.79
CA GLN A 273 11.05 12.29 -14.01
C GLN A 273 9.53 12.37 -13.79
N GLY A 274 9.06 12.19 -12.55
CA GLY A 274 7.63 12.18 -12.22
C GLY A 274 6.91 10.90 -12.65
N ARG A 275 7.64 9.82 -12.97
CA ARG A 275 7.03 8.51 -13.21
C ARG A 275 6.73 7.84 -11.87
N ILE A 276 5.64 7.11 -11.81
CA ILE A 276 5.21 6.38 -10.61
C ILE A 276 5.89 5.01 -10.59
N LEU A 277 6.28 4.54 -9.41
CA LEU A 277 6.82 3.21 -9.21
C LEU A 277 5.91 2.44 -8.26
N PHE A 278 5.46 1.26 -8.70
CA PHE A 278 4.94 0.24 -7.80
C PHE A 278 6.08 -0.69 -7.43
N ILE A 279 6.28 -0.89 -6.13
CA ILE A 279 7.43 -1.59 -5.58
C ILE A 279 6.91 -2.73 -4.70
N HIS A 280 7.48 -3.91 -4.87
CA HIS A 280 7.19 -5.07 -4.04
C HIS A 280 8.49 -5.75 -3.60
N SER A 281 8.65 -5.98 -2.31
CA SER A 281 9.67 -6.87 -1.76
C SER A 281 9.00 -8.14 -1.24
N ARG A 282 9.33 -9.27 -1.86
CA ARG A 282 8.92 -10.58 -1.35
C ARG A 282 9.78 -11.01 -0.16
N ALA A 283 11.05 -10.59 -0.14
CA ALA A 283 11.94 -10.83 1.00
C ALA A 283 11.36 -10.16 2.26
N GLN A 284 11.48 -10.83 3.41
CA GLN A 284 11.09 -10.22 4.67
C GLN A 284 12.25 -9.36 5.17
N THR A 285 12.03 -8.06 5.22
CA THR A 285 13.04 -7.06 5.57
C THR A 285 12.38 -5.91 6.31
N THR A 286 13.18 -5.11 7.01
CA THR A 286 12.70 -3.89 7.62
C THR A 286 12.43 -2.83 6.55
N VAL A 287 11.55 -1.87 6.86
CA VAL A 287 11.27 -0.75 5.95
C VAL A 287 12.53 0.08 5.71
N ARG A 288 13.41 0.21 6.72
CA ARG A 288 14.72 0.87 6.60
C ARG A 288 15.61 0.19 5.58
N GLU A 289 15.88 -1.10 5.75
CA GLU A 289 16.81 -1.85 4.90
C GLU A 289 16.33 -1.84 3.44
N LEU A 290 15.03 -2.02 3.20
CA LEU A 290 14.46 -1.90 1.86
C LEU A 290 14.64 -0.50 1.29
N SER A 291 14.43 0.55 2.09
CA SER A 291 14.56 1.93 1.61
C SER A 291 15.99 2.25 1.19
N GLU A 292 16.99 1.82 1.96
CA GLU A 292 18.41 1.99 1.63
C GLU A 292 18.79 1.21 0.38
N TYR A 293 18.35 -0.04 0.29
CA TYR A 293 18.55 -0.89 -0.88
C TYR A 293 17.95 -0.25 -2.15
N LEU A 294 16.73 0.27 -2.08
CA LEU A 294 16.07 0.94 -3.20
C LEU A 294 16.82 2.21 -3.64
N LEU A 295 17.35 2.98 -2.69
CA LEU A 295 18.12 4.20 -2.98
C LEU A 295 19.45 3.91 -3.67
N ASP A 296 20.06 2.75 -3.40
CA ASP A 296 21.28 2.28 -4.06
C ASP A 296 20.99 1.81 -5.50
N ILE A 297 20.04 0.90 -5.68
CA ILE A 297 19.78 0.28 -7.00
C ILE A 297 18.96 1.17 -7.95
N CYS A 298 18.20 2.12 -7.41
CA CYS A 298 17.37 3.05 -8.17
C CYS A 298 17.73 4.51 -7.85
N PRO A 299 18.83 5.04 -8.40
CA PRO A 299 19.27 6.41 -8.16
C PRO A 299 18.30 7.49 -8.62
N SER A 300 17.23 7.16 -9.36
CA SER A 300 16.18 8.11 -9.71
C SER A 300 15.01 8.15 -8.70
N LEU A 301 14.92 7.20 -7.76
CA LEU A 301 13.80 7.12 -6.81
C LEU A 301 13.80 8.28 -5.80
N GLY A 302 12.66 8.95 -5.66
CA GLY A 302 12.44 10.03 -4.71
C GLY A 302 11.44 9.65 -3.63
N ALA A 303 10.50 10.57 -3.36
CA ALA A 303 9.46 10.37 -2.35
C ALA A 303 8.74 9.04 -2.57
N THR A 304 8.67 8.24 -1.51
CA THR A 304 8.09 6.89 -1.51
C THR A 304 7.23 6.72 -0.27
N MET A 305 6.03 6.19 -0.44
CA MET A 305 5.13 5.83 0.64
C MET A 305 5.06 4.32 0.82
N TYR A 306 5.05 3.90 2.08
CA TYR A 306 4.70 2.53 2.46
C TYR A 306 3.19 2.36 2.30
N VAL A 307 2.71 1.25 1.73
CA VAL A 307 1.26 1.00 1.63
C VAL A 307 0.80 -0.06 2.61
N GLU A 308 0.93 -1.34 2.28
CA GLU A 308 0.52 -2.48 3.09
C GLU A 308 1.60 -3.57 2.98
N GLY A 309 1.85 -4.26 4.10
CA GLY A 309 2.96 -5.20 4.22
C GLY A 309 2.49 -6.63 4.47
N GLY A 310 3.42 -7.44 4.97
CA GLY A 310 3.18 -8.80 5.41
C GLY A 310 2.62 -9.68 4.29
N ALA A 311 1.67 -10.54 4.64
CA ALA A 311 1.05 -11.46 3.70
C ALA A 311 0.30 -10.75 2.57
N GLN A 312 -0.24 -9.57 2.86
CA GLN A 312 -1.10 -8.81 1.94
C GLN A 312 -0.32 -7.93 0.97
N ALA A 313 0.99 -7.72 1.17
CA ALA A 313 1.84 -7.03 0.21
C ALA A 313 1.75 -7.71 -1.16
N ALA A 314 1.24 -7.00 -2.15
CA ALA A 314 1.00 -7.58 -3.47
C ALA A 314 1.27 -6.59 -4.60
N LEU A 315 1.81 -7.12 -5.69
CA LEU A 315 1.88 -6.47 -6.99
C LEU A 315 1.42 -7.47 -8.03
N HIS A 316 0.57 -7.03 -8.94
CA HIS A 316 0.12 -7.84 -10.07
C HIS A 316 0.28 -7.05 -11.36
N LEU A 317 0.85 -7.67 -12.38
CA LEU A 317 0.99 -7.16 -13.74
C LEU A 317 0.21 -8.10 -14.66
N SER A 318 -0.63 -7.54 -15.53
CA SER A 318 -1.46 -8.28 -16.48
C SER A 318 -1.49 -7.51 -17.80
N THR A 319 -0.51 -7.77 -18.66
CA THR A 319 -0.43 -7.19 -20.00
C THR A 319 -0.42 -8.32 -21.03
N PRO A 320 -0.74 -8.06 -22.31
CA PRO A 320 -0.62 -9.08 -23.35
C PRO A 320 0.78 -9.68 -23.49
N ALA A 321 1.83 -8.93 -23.13
CA ALA A 321 3.21 -9.38 -23.21
C ALA A 321 3.68 -10.15 -21.96
N LEU A 322 3.13 -9.82 -20.79
CA LEU A 322 3.55 -10.39 -19.52
C LEU A 322 2.42 -10.33 -18.47
N THR A 323 2.13 -11.50 -17.88
CA THR A 323 1.32 -11.62 -16.66
C THR A 323 2.19 -12.19 -15.54
N ARG A 324 2.24 -11.50 -14.39
CA ARG A 324 3.04 -11.91 -13.24
C ARG A 324 2.46 -11.35 -11.94
N SER A 325 2.62 -12.11 -10.86
CA SER A 325 2.20 -11.69 -9.52
C SER A 325 3.34 -11.84 -8.53
N TRP A 326 3.55 -10.83 -7.71
CA TRP A 326 4.42 -10.86 -6.55
C TRP A 326 3.54 -10.78 -5.31
N VAL A 327 3.66 -11.77 -4.44
CA VAL A 327 2.83 -11.90 -3.23
C VAL A 327 3.71 -11.94 -2.00
N GLY A 328 3.20 -11.37 -0.91
CA GLY A 328 3.83 -11.37 0.40
C GLY A 328 3.88 -12.76 1.03
N ARG A 329 4.75 -12.92 2.02
CA ARG A 329 4.88 -14.17 2.80
C ARG A 329 4.07 -14.07 4.09
N ALA A 330 3.34 -15.14 4.42
CA ALA A 330 2.75 -15.35 5.74
C ALA A 330 3.50 -16.46 6.48
N GLY A 331 3.66 -16.34 7.81
CA GLY A 331 4.09 -17.45 8.65
C GLY A 331 2.97 -18.49 8.74
N SER A 332 3.23 -19.73 8.31
CA SER A 332 2.29 -20.87 8.23
C SER A 332 0.94 -20.58 7.54
N SER A 333 0.88 -20.81 6.24
CA SER A 333 -0.26 -20.45 5.39
C SER A 333 -1.24 -21.61 5.19
N PHE A 334 -2.37 -21.62 5.91
CA PHE A 334 -3.44 -22.62 5.72
C PHE A 334 -4.59 -22.13 4.82
N TRP A 335 -4.59 -20.84 4.44
CA TRP A 335 -5.67 -20.21 3.69
C TRP A 335 -5.10 -19.48 2.46
N TYR A 336 -4.98 -20.19 1.34
CA TYR A 336 -4.62 -19.60 0.05
C TYR A 336 -5.85 -19.53 -0.86
N SER A 337 -5.98 -18.45 -1.63
CA SER A 337 -6.74 -18.50 -2.88
C SER A 337 -6.05 -19.45 -3.87
N ALA A 338 -6.74 -19.93 -4.90
CA ALA A 338 -6.13 -20.78 -5.93
C ALA A 338 -4.90 -20.14 -6.60
N THR A 339 -4.78 -18.80 -6.55
CA THR A 339 -3.66 -18.01 -7.10
C THR A 339 -2.56 -17.71 -6.07
N GLY A 340 -2.76 -18.05 -4.80
CA GLY A 340 -1.85 -17.72 -3.70
C GLY A 340 -1.84 -16.23 -3.31
N GLN A 341 -2.74 -15.43 -3.87
CA GLN A 341 -2.88 -14.00 -3.59
C GLN A 341 -3.89 -13.74 -2.47
N TRP A 342 -3.62 -12.74 -1.63
CA TRP A 342 -4.54 -12.31 -0.57
C TRP A 342 -5.60 -11.36 -1.12
N PRO A 343 -6.89 -11.54 -0.75
CA PRO A 343 -7.92 -10.56 -1.05
C PRO A 343 -7.61 -9.20 -0.40
N LEU A 344 -7.81 -8.13 -1.16
CA LEU A 344 -7.54 -6.75 -0.77
C LEU A 344 -8.83 -5.93 -0.82
N PRO A 345 -9.14 -5.13 0.22
CA PRO A 345 -10.34 -4.30 0.24
C PRO A 345 -10.19 -2.98 -0.53
N ASN A 346 -8.94 -2.55 -0.80
CA ASN A 346 -8.63 -1.37 -1.57
C ASN A 346 -7.33 -1.57 -2.38
N ILE A 347 -7.33 -1.08 -3.63
CA ILE A 347 -6.20 -1.20 -4.55
C ILE A 347 -5.97 0.08 -5.36
N ILE A 348 -4.73 0.29 -5.80
CA ILE A 348 -4.41 1.17 -6.91
C ILE A 348 -4.16 0.30 -8.14
N GLY A 349 -4.92 0.56 -9.19
CA GLY A 349 -4.72 -0.01 -10.51
C GLY A 349 -4.15 1.01 -11.49
N ILE A 350 -3.59 0.52 -12.60
CA ILE A 350 -3.29 1.34 -13.76
C ILE A 350 -4.08 0.87 -14.97
N ARG A 351 -4.57 1.83 -15.76
CA ARG A 351 -5.21 1.58 -17.05
C ARG A 351 -4.55 2.42 -18.12
N LYS A 352 -4.22 1.79 -19.25
CA LYS A 352 -3.68 2.50 -20.41
C LYS A 352 -4.65 3.62 -20.81
N ARG A 353 -4.13 4.83 -21.00
CA ARG A 353 -4.92 5.95 -21.49
C ARG A 353 -5.31 5.64 -22.93
N SER A 354 -6.59 5.80 -23.24
CA SER A 354 -7.05 5.86 -24.62
C SER A 354 -6.26 6.98 -25.31
N ALA A 355 -5.72 6.71 -26.51
CA ALA A 355 -5.11 7.77 -27.30
C ALA A 355 -6.17 8.86 -27.47
N GLN A 356 -5.94 10.05 -26.89
CA GLN A 356 -6.78 11.19 -27.21
C GLN A 356 -6.67 11.39 -28.72
N LEU A 357 -7.75 11.09 -29.44
CA LEU A 357 -7.93 11.56 -30.81
C LEU A 357 -7.78 13.08 -30.73
N ARG A 358 -6.66 13.61 -31.22
CA ARG A 358 -6.50 15.06 -31.39
C ARG A 358 -7.72 15.53 -32.21
N PRO A 359 -8.43 16.60 -31.79
CA PRO A 359 -9.40 17.22 -32.68
C PRO A 359 -8.65 17.57 -33.97
N ALA A 360 -9.16 17.13 -35.11
CA ALA A 360 -8.59 17.49 -36.40
C ALA A 360 -8.44 19.01 -36.44
N ALA A 361 -7.22 19.49 -36.67
CA ALA A 361 -6.96 20.91 -36.87
C ALA A 361 -7.89 21.37 -38.00
N THR A 362 -8.86 22.20 -37.67
CA THR A 362 -9.70 22.85 -38.66
C THR A 362 -8.79 23.81 -39.40
N SER A 363 -8.33 23.41 -40.58
CA SER A 363 -7.72 24.32 -41.53
C SER A 363 -8.76 25.36 -41.90
N ARG A 364 -8.73 26.52 -41.23
CA ARG A 364 -9.38 27.71 -41.76
C ARG A 364 -8.53 28.17 -42.94
N SER A 365 -8.95 27.81 -44.15
CA SER A 365 -8.60 28.57 -45.34
C SER A 365 -9.39 29.88 -45.31
N ARG A 366 -8.67 30.99 -45.28
CA ARG A 366 -9.08 32.23 -45.94
C ARG A 366 -7.86 32.87 -46.56
#